data_AF-A0A1X2J170-F1
#
_entry.id   AF-A0A1X2J170-F1
#
_cell.length_a   1.000
_cell.length_b   1.000
_cell.length_c   1.000
_cell.angle_alpha   90.00
_cell.angle_beta   90.00
_cell.angle_gamma   90.00
#
_symmetry.space_group_name_H-M   'P 1'
#
loop_
_entity.id
_entity.type
_entity.pdbx_description
1 polymer ?
#
loop_
_entity_poly.entity_id
_entity_poly.type
_entity_poly.pdbx_seq_one_letter_code
_entity_poly.pdbx_strand_id
1 'polypeptide(L)'
;MTALLRLQVTKMARRLLPTWFLRLLGFSCVAIAIVNFVILICRRFPLPIGQFIKKDDSKTSSSETVALNKALKRTSSVLVNIQQDTSTSLSSPYTHTGSAQLRLGKWWGLRLIDCAIAAISELKQKKKLTISLKNTILWNPSQDITVTNHAFVESAILLLSRLCKKYEVYLIIHTNNDDEHNQIQHLLAPIIGSLSIALSSSSTKTTPLLNKSRIIYCQDEMTKIQIVQSSLCPAIHVEGGCELTDGGNIIRGLQSSVDKIVWVTTRRRRASFIEANIDHKDQGMLTDGLELTDSLLDSSLARFEGTPVVGHLETSLA
;
A
#
# COMPACT_ATOMS: atom_id res chain seq x y z
N MET A 1 80.43 25.78 -25.59
CA MET A 1 79.49 24.68 -25.83
C MET A 1 78.08 25.18 -25.55
N THR A 2 77.38 25.65 -26.58
CA THR A 2 76.06 26.29 -26.49
C THR A 2 75.04 25.37 -27.16
N ALA A 3 74.16 24.77 -26.35
CA ALA A 3 73.13 23.85 -26.82
C ALA A 3 71.88 24.63 -27.26
N LEU A 4 71.55 24.54 -28.55
CA LEU A 4 70.34 25.08 -29.16
C LEU A 4 69.17 24.09 -28.96
N LEU A 5 68.25 24.41 -28.05
CA LEU A 5 66.98 23.68 -27.90
C LEU A 5 65.96 24.17 -28.94
N ARG A 6 65.72 23.37 -29.98
CA ARG A 6 64.63 23.54 -30.95
C ARG A 6 63.31 23.07 -30.33
N LEU A 7 62.44 24.01 -29.96
CA LEU A 7 61.03 23.71 -29.67
C LEU A 7 60.28 23.41 -30.97
N GLN A 8 59.88 22.16 -31.18
CA GLN A 8 58.92 21.80 -32.23
C GLN A 8 57.50 22.06 -31.75
N VAL A 9 56.87 23.11 -32.28
CA VAL A 9 55.44 23.38 -32.12
C VAL A 9 54.68 22.44 -33.04
N THR A 10 54.05 21.42 -32.48
CA THR A 10 53.16 20.51 -33.21
C THR A 10 51.86 21.24 -33.53
N LYS A 11 51.60 21.43 -34.83
CA LYS A 11 50.33 22.00 -35.33
C LYS A 11 49.19 21.05 -34.98
N MET A 12 48.32 21.45 -34.04
CA MET A 12 47.11 20.70 -33.71
C MET A 12 46.15 20.68 -34.91
N ALA A 13 45.99 19.49 -35.50
CA ALA A 13 45.01 19.23 -36.54
C ALA A 13 43.59 19.37 -35.94
N ARG A 14 42.91 20.48 -36.26
CA ARG A 14 41.50 20.69 -35.92
C ARG A 14 40.65 19.69 -36.71
N ARG A 15 40.39 18.52 -36.14
CA ARG A 15 39.35 17.60 -36.61
C ARG A 15 38.00 18.24 -36.29
N LEU A 16 37.53 19.08 -37.22
CA LEU A 16 36.17 19.61 -37.24
C LEU A 16 35.21 18.42 -37.20
N LEU A 17 34.48 18.30 -36.10
CA LEU A 17 33.43 17.29 -35.96
C LEU A 17 32.44 17.42 -37.13
N PRO A 18 31.97 16.31 -37.71
CA PRO A 18 31.02 16.34 -38.81
C PRO A 18 29.78 17.15 -38.44
N THR A 19 29.31 17.99 -39.36
CA THR A 19 28.15 18.87 -39.16
C THR A 19 26.86 18.12 -38.82
N TRP A 20 26.74 16.84 -39.21
CA TRP A 20 25.61 15.99 -38.83
C TRP A 20 25.59 15.66 -37.33
N PHE A 21 26.75 15.56 -36.68
CA PHE A 21 26.85 15.29 -35.24
C PHE A 21 26.38 16.49 -34.41
N LEU A 22 26.72 17.71 -34.85
CA LEU A 22 26.22 18.95 -34.25
C LEU A 22 24.70 19.09 -34.36
N ARG A 23 24.10 18.65 -35.49
CA ARG A 23 22.64 18.62 -35.65
C ARG A 23 22.00 17.61 -34.69
N LEU A 24 22.59 16.42 -34.55
CA LEU A 24 22.10 15.40 -33.62
C LEU A 24 22.13 15.89 -32.16
N LEU A 25 23.23 16.54 -31.77
CA LEU A 25 23.40 17.12 -30.44
C LEU A 25 22.36 18.23 -30.18
N GLY A 26 22.07 19.05 -31.19
CA GLY A 26 21.01 20.05 -31.15
C GLY A 26 19.63 19.45 -30.90
N PHE A 27 19.26 18.40 -31.64
CA PHE A 27 17.97 17.72 -31.45
C PHE A 27 17.84 17.06 -30.08
N SER A 28 18.91 16.43 -29.56
CA SER A 28 18.89 15.87 -28.20
C SER A 28 18.72 16.95 -27.13
N CYS A 29 19.35 18.11 -27.30
CA CYS A 29 19.26 19.21 -26.35
C CYS A 29 17.84 19.82 -26.34
N VAL A 30 17.24 19.97 -27.53
CA VAL A 30 15.84 20.44 -27.67
C VAL A 30 14.85 19.44 -27.08
N ALA A 31 15.03 18.14 -27.30
CA ALA A 31 14.17 17.12 -26.72
C ALA A 31 14.22 17.14 -25.18
N ILE A 32 15.42 17.23 -24.59
CA ILE A 32 15.59 17.35 -23.14
C ILE A 32 14.96 18.64 -22.61
N ALA A 33 15.11 19.75 -23.33
CA ALA A 33 14.48 21.02 -22.97
C ALA A 33 12.95 20.95 -23.00
N ILE A 34 12.35 20.30 -24.00
CA ILE A 34 10.90 20.10 -24.10
C ILE A 34 10.39 19.22 -22.95
N VAL A 35 11.08 18.11 -22.65
CA VAL A 35 10.70 17.22 -21.54
C VAL A 35 10.78 17.97 -20.20
N ASN A 36 11.84 18.71 -19.94
CA ASN A 36 11.98 19.53 -18.74
C ASN A 36 10.93 20.63 -18.65
N PHE A 37 10.58 21.26 -19.78
CA PHE A 37 9.54 22.27 -19.86
C PHE A 37 8.15 21.69 -19.53
N VAL A 38 7.83 20.50 -20.06
CA VAL A 38 6.58 19.79 -19.75
C VAL A 38 6.52 19.42 -18.26
N ILE A 39 7.61 18.90 -17.69
CA ILE A 39 7.69 18.60 -16.24
C ILE A 39 7.48 19.87 -15.40
N LEU A 40 8.04 21.01 -15.82
CA LEU A 40 7.90 22.29 -15.14
C LEU A 40 6.45 22.79 -15.20
N ILE A 41 5.78 22.70 -16.35
CA ILE A 41 4.36 23.03 -16.50
C ILE A 41 3.50 22.12 -15.60
N CYS A 42 3.72 20.80 -15.63
CA CYS A 42 2.96 19.86 -14.80
C CYS A 42 3.16 20.10 -13.30
N ARG A 43 4.34 20.59 -12.87
CA ARG A 43 4.60 20.97 -11.48
C ARG A 43 3.94 22.30 -11.09
N ARG A 44 3.93 23.27 -12.00
CA ARG A 44 3.40 24.61 -11.74
C ARG A 44 1.89 24.67 -11.79
N PHE A 45 1.26 23.82 -12.59
CA PHE A 45 -0.19 23.71 -12.71
C PHE A 45 -0.60 22.27 -12.36
N PRO A 46 -0.83 21.94 -11.08
CA PRO A 46 -1.46 20.69 -10.72
C PRO A 46 -2.86 20.68 -11.35
N LEU A 47 -2.99 20.03 -12.50
CA LEU A 47 -4.28 19.89 -13.17
C LEU A 47 -5.24 19.16 -12.22
N PRO A 48 -6.42 19.71 -11.92
CA PRO A 48 -7.45 19.01 -11.16
C PRO A 48 -8.02 17.90 -12.03
N ILE A 49 -7.35 16.75 -12.08
CA ILE A 49 -7.73 15.55 -12.85
C ILE A 49 -8.96 14.84 -12.25
N GLY A 50 -9.57 15.39 -11.20
CA GLY A 50 -10.57 14.71 -10.38
C GLY A 50 -11.98 15.27 -10.41
N GLN A 51 -12.56 15.74 -11.54
CA GLN A 51 -14.00 16.10 -11.55
C GLN A 51 -14.80 15.82 -12.84
N PHE A 52 -14.24 15.20 -13.89
CA PHE A 52 -15.00 14.95 -15.13
C PHE A 52 -15.31 13.45 -15.37
N ILE A 53 -16.11 12.87 -14.47
CA ILE A 53 -17.05 11.79 -14.84
C ILE A 53 -18.39 12.19 -14.25
N LYS A 54 -19.10 13.07 -14.97
CA LYS A 54 -20.51 13.35 -14.74
C LYS A 54 -21.27 12.13 -15.26
N LYS A 55 -21.78 11.31 -14.34
CA LYS A 55 -22.66 10.18 -14.65
C LYS A 55 -24.01 10.79 -15.03
N ASP A 56 -24.44 10.55 -16.26
CA ASP A 56 -25.75 11.03 -16.73
C ASP A 56 -26.86 10.31 -15.96
N ASP A 57 -27.61 11.09 -15.18
CA ASP A 57 -28.85 10.65 -14.54
C ASP A 57 -29.99 10.66 -15.57
N SER A 58 -30.33 9.49 -16.09
CA SER A 58 -31.58 9.28 -16.80
C SER A 58 -32.74 9.26 -15.80
N LYS A 59 -33.52 10.33 -15.79
CA LYS A 59 -34.83 10.45 -15.15
C LYS A 59 -35.77 9.35 -15.64
N THR A 60 -36.33 8.57 -14.73
CA THR A 60 -37.69 8.01 -14.90
C THR A 60 -38.38 8.09 -13.56
N SER A 61 -39.45 8.87 -13.55
CA SER A 61 -40.37 9.12 -12.45
C SER A 61 -41.25 7.91 -12.18
N SER A 62 -41.24 7.41 -10.95
CA SER A 62 -42.47 6.96 -10.28
C SER A 62 -42.23 6.90 -8.77
N SER A 63 -43.13 7.56 -8.06
CA SER A 63 -43.24 7.64 -6.61
C SER A 63 -43.41 6.26 -5.98
N GLU A 64 -42.50 5.86 -5.09
CA GLU A 64 -42.82 4.91 -4.03
C GLU A 64 -41.81 5.06 -2.88
N THR A 65 -42.34 5.33 -1.69
CA THR A 65 -41.60 5.41 -0.42
C THR A 65 -41.09 4.03 -0.04
N VAL A 66 -39.82 3.74 -0.35
CA VAL A 66 -39.15 2.51 0.07
C VAL A 66 -37.94 2.86 0.94
N ALA A 67 -37.97 2.36 2.17
CA ALA A 67 -36.93 2.48 3.17
C ALA A 67 -35.56 2.10 2.59
N LEU A 68 -34.62 3.04 2.67
CA LEU A 68 -33.27 2.88 2.18
C LEU A 68 -32.45 2.08 3.20
N ASN A 69 -32.66 0.76 3.20
CA ASN A 69 -31.77 -0.21 3.82
C ASN A 69 -30.45 -0.18 3.02
N LYS A 70 -29.54 0.73 3.38
CA LYS A 70 -28.17 0.78 2.86
C LYS A 70 -27.40 -0.40 3.48
N ALA A 71 -27.67 -1.59 2.95
CA ALA A 71 -27.07 -2.83 3.39
C ALA A 71 -25.55 -2.69 3.41
N LEU A 72 -24.99 -2.78 4.61
CA LEU A 72 -23.58 -3.01 4.89
C LEU A 72 -23.01 -3.97 3.84
N LYS A 73 -21.96 -3.54 3.14
CA LYS A 73 -21.11 -4.43 2.33
C LYS A 73 -20.43 -5.42 3.28
N ARG A 74 -21.18 -6.45 3.68
CA ARG A 74 -20.69 -7.64 4.35
C ARG A 74 -19.75 -8.33 3.38
N THR A 75 -18.45 -8.22 3.61
CA THR A 75 -17.45 -9.14 3.09
C THR A 75 -17.48 -10.41 3.94
N SER A 76 -18.62 -11.10 3.99
CA SER A 76 -18.66 -12.44 4.57
C SER A 76 -17.89 -13.40 3.67
N SER A 77 -16.82 -13.96 4.22
CA SER A 77 -16.27 -15.24 3.80
C SER A 77 -17.40 -16.27 3.74
N VAL A 78 -17.81 -16.64 2.53
CA VAL A 78 -18.69 -17.77 2.25
C VAL A 78 -17.86 -19.04 2.46
N LEU A 79 -17.92 -19.57 3.66
CA LEU A 79 -17.58 -20.95 3.98
C LEU A 79 -18.62 -21.41 5.01
N VAL A 80 -19.10 -22.65 4.86
CA VAL A 80 -20.18 -23.31 5.60
C VAL A 80 -21.58 -23.15 4.99
N ASN A 81 -21.85 -23.94 3.94
CA ASN A 81 -22.96 -24.92 3.91
C ASN A 81 -23.12 -25.47 2.48
N ILE A 82 -22.38 -26.52 2.12
CA ILE A 82 -22.81 -27.46 1.07
C ILE A 82 -22.32 -28.85 1.46
N GLN A 83 -23.19 -29.60 2.14
CA GLN A 83 -23.14 -31.05 2.16
C GLN A 83 -24.56 -31.55 1.91
N GLN A 84 -24.91 -31.68 0.63
CA GLN A 84 -25.89 -32.65 0.15
C GLN A 84 -25.76 -32.77 -1.37
N ASP A 85 -24.96 -33.74 -1.77
CA ASP A 85 -24.91 -34.27 -3.13
C ASP A 85 -26.18 -35.07 -3.41
N THR A 86 -26.82 -34.83 -4.55
CA THR A 86 -27.50 -35.87 -5.34
C THR A 86 -27.45 -35.50 -6.82
N SER A 87 -26.54 -36.18 -7.54
CA SER A 87 -26.47 -36.51 -8.97
C SER A 87 -27.48 -35.92 -9.97
N THR A 88 -26.97 -35.28 -11.03
CA THR A 88 -27.37 -35.56 -12.44
C THR A 88 -26.41 -34.97 -13.49
N SER A 89 -25.71 -35.86 -14.21
CA SER A 89 -25.38 -35.90 -15.65
C SER A 89 -25.22 -34.65 -16.55
N LEU A 90 -24.05 -34.63 -17.24
CA LEU A 90 -23.81 -34.40 -18.69
C LEU A 90 -24.24 -33.08 -19.39
N SER A 91 -23.25 -32.27 -19.84
CA SER A 91 -22.85 -32.12 -21.27
C SER A 91 -21.99 -30.87 -21.58
N SER A 92 -21.07 -31.04 -22.55
CA SER A 92 -20.15 -30.09 -23.24
C SER A 92 -20.92 -29.18 -24.25
N PRO A 93 -20.37 -28.21 -25.05
CA PRO A 93 -18.97 -27.86 -25.34
C PRO A 93 -18.61 -26.35 -25.54
N TYR A 94 -17.30 -26.14 -25.74
CA TYR A 94 -16.53 -24.99 -26.26
C TYR A 94 -17.25 -23.91 -27.13
N THR A 95 -16.88 -22.65 -26.88
CA THR A 95 -16.64 -21.65 -27.94
C THR A 95 -15.38 -20.82 -27.64
N HIS A 96 -14.31 -21.13 -28.37
CA HIS A 96 -13.17 -20.24 -28.57
C HIS A 96 -13.56 -19.17 -29.59
N THR A 97 -13.68 -17.90 -29.16
CA THR A 97 -13.69 -16.77 -30.10
C THR A 97 -12.29 -16.21 -30.22
N GLY A 98 -11.61 -16.61 -31.30
CA GLY A 98 -10.44 -15.89 -31.82
C GLY A 98 -10.90 -14.71 -32.67
N SER A 99 -10.27 -13.56 -32.45
CA SER A 99 -10.26 -12.46 -33.41
C SER A 99 -8.84 -11.90 -33.51
N ALA A 100 -8.09 -12.42 -34.48
CA ALA A 100 -6.91 -11.78 -35.01
C ALA A 100 -7.33 -10.92 -36.21
N GLN A 101 -7.04 -9.61 -36.20
CA GLN A 101 -6.51 -8.89 -37.38
C GLN A 101 -6.21 -7.39 -37.07
N LEU A 102 -4.94 -7.04 -37.28
CA LEU A 102 -4.44 -5.81 -37.93
C LEU A 102 -4.72 -4.44 -37.30
N ARG A 103 -3.82 -4.02 -36.38
CA ARG A 103 -3.28 -2.64 -36.34
C ARG A 103 -1.77 -2.66 -36.03
N LEU A 104 -0.99 -3.08 -37.01
CA LEU A 104 0.47 -3.22 -36.99
C LEU A 104 1.23 -1.87 -37.09
N GLY A 105 0.77 -0.84 -36.37
CA GLY A 105 1.41 0.48 -36.36
C GLY A 105 1.38 1.20 -35.00
N LYS A 106 0.72 0.62 -33.99
CA LYS A 106 0.56 1.24 -32.65
C LYS A 106 1.21 0.45 -31.51
N TRP A 107 1.83 -0.70 -31.81
CA TRP A 107 2.32 -1.64 -30.79
C TRP A 107 3.55 -1.14 -30.02
N TRP A 108 4.46 -0.43 -30.69
CA TRP A 108 5.62 0.17 -30.03
C TRP A 108 5.24 1.39 -29.15
N GLY A 109 4.20 2.13 -29.55
CA GLY A 109 3.71 3.29 -28.80
C GLY A 109 3.06 2.90 -27.47
N LEU A 110 2.28 1.82 -27.44
CA LEU A 110 1.64 1.34 -26.20
C LEU A 110 2.65 0.91 -25.13
N ARG A 111 3.72 0.20 -25.52
CA ARG A 111 4.76 -0.22 -24.55
C ARG A 111 5.56 0.96 -23.99
N LEU A 112 5.81 2.00 -24.79
CA LEU A 112 6.47 3.21 -24.31
C LEU A 112 5.57 4.02 -23.39
N ILE A 113 4.26 4.06 -23.65
CA ILE A 113 3.28 4.69 -22.76
C ILE A 113 3.17 3.91 -21.44
N ASP A 114 3.18 2.58 -21.46
CA ASP A 114 3.17 1.78 -20.24
C ASP A 114 4.46 1.96 -19.42
N CYS A 115 5.63 2.01 -20.08
CA CYS A 115 6.89 2.33 -19.41
C CYS A 115 6.91 3.77 -18.86
N ALA A 116 6.37 4.74 -19.60
CA ALA A 116 6.27 6.12 -19.13
C ALA A 116 5.26 6.25 -17.98
N ILE A 117 4.14 5.55 -18.01
CA ILE A 117 3.15 5.51 -16.93
C ILE A 117 3.76 4.82 -15.70
N ALA A 118 4.50 3.72 -15.88
CA ALA A 118 5.22 3.06 -14.79
C ALA A 118 6.27 4.01 -14.17
N ALA A 119 7.10 4.67 -14.99
CA ALA A 119 8.09 5.63 -14.53
C ALA A 119 7.45 6.88 -13.88
N ILE A 120 6.34 7.39 -14.41
CA ILE A 120 5.59 8.51 -13.82
C ILE A 120 4.91 8.06 -12.52
N SER A 121 4.50 6.79 -12.41
CA SER A 121 3.94 6.25 -11.18
C SER A 121 4.99 6.11 -10.08
N GLU A 122 6.26 5.82 -10.43
CA GLU A 122 7.38 5.88 -9.49
C GLU A 122 7.70 7.32 -9.03
N LEU A 123 7.35 8.31 -9.86
CA LEU A 123 7.47 9.74 -9.54
C LEU A 123 6.28 10.28 -8.71
N LYS A 124 5.15 9.57 -8.63
CA LYS A 124 4.07 9.96 -7.72
C LYS A 124 4.52 9.68 -6.29
N GLN A 125 4.49 10.72 -5.46
CA GLN A 125 4.76 10.58 -4.03
C GLN A 125 3.89 9.46 -3.46
N LYS A 126 4.53 8.48 -2.82
CA LYS A 126 3.82 7.38 -2.16
C LYS A 126 2.87 7.96 -1.14
N LYS A 127 1.64 7.44 -1.10
CA LYS A 127 0.69 7.82 -0.03
C LYS A 127 1.25 7.37 1.31
N LYS A 128 1.09 8.22 2.32
CA LYS A 128 1.45 7.89 3.71
C LYS A 128 0.45 6.90 4.29
N LEU A 129 0.96 5.83 4.89
CA LEU A 129 0.20 4.80 5.58
C LEU A 129 0.76 4.68 7.00
N THR A 130 -0.09 4.81 8.01
CA THR A 130 0.29 4.53 9.41
C THR A 130 -0.31 3.22 9.86
N ILE A 131 0.48 2.42 10.57
CA ILE A 131 0.03 1.14 11.12
C ILE A 131 0.36 1.11 12.60
N SER A 132 -0.66 0.96 13.43
CA SER A 132 -0.53 0.66 14.85
C SER A 132 -0.13 -0.79 15.02
N LEU A 133 1.06 -1.05 15.54
CA LEU A 133 1.71 -2.36 15.38
C LEU A 133 1.05 -3.49 16.19
N LYS A 134 0.66 -3.19 17.43
CA LYS A 134 -0.02 -4.14 18.33
C LYS A 134 -1.40 -4.51 17.79
N ASN A 135 -1.77 -5.77 17.95
CA ASN A 135 -3.03 -6.37 17.50
C ASN A 135 -3.34 -6.22 15.99
N THR A 136 -2.37 -5.78 15.18
CA THR A 136 -2.48 -5.77 13.70
C THR A 136 -1.42 -6.67 13.06
N ILE A 137 -0.17 -6.53 13.48
CA ILE A 137 1.01 -7.23 12.95
C ILE A 137 1.69 -8.03 14.07
N LEU A 138 1.66 -7.50 15.30
CA LEU A 138 2.11 -8.21 16.49
C LEU A 138 0.92 -8.71 17.30
N TRP A 139 1.08 -9.88 17.90
CA TRP A 139 0.15 -10.45 18.86
C TRP A 139 0.92 -11.01 20.06
N ASN A 140 0.29 -11.01 21.23
CA ASN A 140 0.83 -11.64 22.43
C ASN A 140 0.18 -13.03 22.61
N PRO A 141 0.87 -14.15 22.32
CA PRO A 141 0.43 -15.51 22.66
C PRO A 141 0.17 -15.78 24.13
N SER A 142 0.73 -14.98 25.04
CA SER A 142 0.48 -15.18 26.47
C SER A 142 -0.98 -14.89 26.80
N GLN A 143 -1.61 -15.78 27.59
CA GLN A 143 -2.91 -15.50 28.19
C GLN A 143 -2.83 -14.40 29.26
N ASP A 144 -1.66 -14.27 29.88
CA ASP A 144 -1.39 -13.22 30.84
C ASP A 144 -0.86 -11.98 30.11
N ILE A 145 -1.66 -10.91 30.18
CA ILE A 145 -1.38 -9.60 29.57
C ILE A 145 -0.14 -8.95 30.17
N THR A 146 0.21 -9.28 31.42
CA THR A 146 1.39 -8.72 32.09
C THR A 146 2.70 -9.31 31.59
N VAL A 147 2.66 -10.48 30.95
CA VAL A 147 3.84 -11.14 30.40
C VAL A 147 4.04 -10.66 28.95
N THR A 148 5.16 -9.96 28.73
CA THR A 148 5.56 -9.46 27.41
C THR A 148 6.11 -10.61 26.56
N ASN A 149 5.24 -11.22 25.74
CA ASN A 149 5.61 -12.28 24.83
C ASN A 149 5.11 -11.99 23.41
N HIS A 150 5.52 -10.85 22.84
CA HIS A 150 5.07 -10.47 21.49
C HIS A 150 5.68 -11.35 20.40
N ALA A 151 4.87 -11.67 19.39
CA ALA A 151 5.28 -12.37 18.18
C ALA A 151 4.60 -11.77 16.94
N PHE A 152 5.19 -11.97 15.75
CA PHE A 152 4.54 -11.60 14.51
C PHE A 152 3.35 -12.51 14.22
N VAL A 153 2.27 -11.91 13.73
CA VAL A 153 1.18 -12.64 13.08
C VAL A 153 1.74 -13.29 11.80
N GLU A 154 1.29 -14.50 11.51
CA GLU A 154 1.72 -15.25 10.33
C GLU A 154 1.57 -14.41 9.05
N SER A 155 2.56 -14.45 8.18
CA SER A 155 2.59 -13.70 6.91
C SER A 155 2.54 -12.16 7.03
N ALA A 156 2.49 -11.57 8.22
CA ALA A 156 2.40 -10.12 8.40
C ALA A 156 3.64 -9.40 7.87
N ILE A 157 4.83 -9.99 8.02
CA ILE A 157 6.09 -9.44 7.48
C ILE A 157 6.06 -9.37 5.95
N LEU A 158 5.51 -10.41 5.30
CA LEU A 158 5.38 -10.43 3.84
C LEU A 158 4.41 -9.36 3.35
N LEU A 159 3.28 -9.18 4.04
CA LEU A 159 2.35 -8.10 3.74
C LEU A 159 3.00 -6.73 3.96
N LEU A 160 3.67 -6.52 5.09
CA LEU A 160 4.37 -5.27 5.40
C LEU A 160 5.41 -4.93 4.32
N SER A 161 6.14 -5.92 3.81
CA SER A 161 7.08 -5.73 2.71
C SER A 161 6.42 -5.24 1.43
N ARG A 162 5.24 -5.76 1.09
CA ARG A 162 4.45 -5.30 -0.06
C ARG A 162 3.93 -3.88 0.17
N LEU A 163 3.43 -3.57 1.37
CA LEU A 163 2.96 -2.24 1.73
C LEU A 163 4.08 -1.20 1.63
N CYS A 164 5.30 -1.48 2.09
CA CYS A 164 6.45 -0.58 1.96
C CYS A 164 6.82 -0.26 0.50
N LYS A 165 6.49 -1.13 -0.45
CA LYS A 165 6.73 -0.87 -1.88
C LYS A 165 5.76 0.17 -2.44
N LYS A 166 4.50 0.20 -1.99
CA LYS A 166 3.47 1.11 -2.50
C LYS A 166 3.25 2.37 -1.65
N TYR A 167 3.45 2.25 -0.34
CA TYR A 167 3.17 3.31 0.62
C TYR A 167 4.43 3.79 1.31
N GLU A 168 4.38 5.02 1.81
CA GLU A 168 5.30 5.47 2.84
C GLU A 168 4.75 5.02 4.21
N VAL A 169 5.24 3.87 4.67
CA VAL A 169 4.73 3.21 5.89
C VAL A 169 5.42 3.78 7.13
N TYR A 170 4.60 4.18 8.10
CA TYR A 170 4.99 4.55 9.46
C TYR A 170 4.42 3.52 10.44
N LEU A 171 5.27 2.98 11.31
CA LEU A 171 4.84 2.09 12.38
C LEU A 171 4.72 2.87 13.67
N ILE A 172 3.56 2.76 14.33
CA ILE A 172 3.32 3.37 15.63
C ILE A 172 3.16 2.25 16.65
N ILE A 173 3.97 2.31 17.70
CA ILE A 173 4.07 1.24 18.69
C ILE A 173 3.75 1.84 20.05
N HIS A 174 2.65 1.39 20.65
CA HIS A 174 2.31 1.76 22.01
C HIS A 174 3.05 0.83 22.97
N THR A 175 3.92 1.35 23.83
CA THR A 175 4.70 0.54 24.78
C THR A 175 4.59 1.12 26.18
N ASN A 176 4.27 0.28 27.16
CA ASN A 176 4.07 0.72 28.55
C ASN A 176 5.29 0.45 29.44
N ASN A 177 6.18 -0.47 29.04
CA ASN A 177 7.37 -0.84 29.78
C ASN A 177 8.59 -0.96 28.85
N ASP A 178 9.79 -0.77 29.40
CA ASP A 178 11.06 -0.88 28.69
C ASP A 178 11.33 -2.30 28.20
N ASP A 179 10.90 -3.33 28.94
CA ASP A 179 11.04 -4.73 28.52
C ASP A 179 10.28 -5.02 27.23
N GLU A 180 9.05 -4.49 27.14
CA GLU A 180 8.22 -4.58 25.95
C GLU A 180 8.85 -3.82 24.77
N HIS A 181 9.34 -2.61 25.04
CA HIS A 181 10.06 -1.82 24.05
C HIS A 181 11.27 -2.57 23.48
N ASN A 182 12.10 -3.15 24.36
CA ASN A 182 13.29 -3.90 23.98
C ASN A 182 12.94 -5.17 23.19
N GLN A 183 11.90 -5.91 23.61
CA GLN A 183 11.42 -7.09 22.90
C GLN A 183 10.93 -6.74 21.49
N ILE A 184 10.08 -5.72 21.35
CA ILE A 184 9.55 -5.31 20.05
C ILE A 184 10.68 -4.78 19.15
N GLN A 185 11.62 -4.02 19.71
CA GLN A 185 12.79 -3.57 18.98
C GLN A 185 13.63 -4.75 18.45
N HIS A 186 13.82 -5.80 19.26
CA HIS A 186 14.53 -7.01 18.86
C HIS A 186 13.78 -7.75 17.73
N LEU A 187 12.45 -7.84 17.81
CA LEU A 187 11.61 -8.43 16.75
C LEU A 187 11.69 -7.64 15.43
N LEU A 188 11.76 -6.31 15.49
CA LEU A 188 11.83 -5.46 14.31
C LEU A 188 13.25 -5.33 13.73
N ALA A 189 14.29 -5.68 14.47
CA ALA A 189 15.69 -5.53 14.03
C ALA A 189 16.02 -6.17 12.66
N PRO A 190 15.49 -7.37 12.31
CA PRO A 190 15.68 -7.95 10.98
C PRO A 190 15.02 -7.13 9.86
N ILE A 191 13.91 -6.46 10.15
CA ILE A 191 13.11 -5.68 9.19
C ILE A 191 13.72 -4.29 8.94
N ILE A 192 14.28 -3.67 10.00
CA ILE A 192 14.86 -2.31 9.97
C ILE A 192 16.22 -2.29 9.26
N GLY A 193 16.88 -3.43 9.10
CA GLY A 193 18.14 -3.54 8.38
C GLY A 193 19.39 -3.63 9.26
N SER A 194 19.25 -4.14 10.48
CA SER A 194 20.43 -4.47 11.32
C SER A 194 20.98 -5.88 11.05
N LEU A 195 20.20 -6.76 10.41
CA LEU A 195 20.60 -8.14 10.14
C LEU A 195 20.65 -8.41 8.63
N SER A 196 21.68 -7.89 7.96
CA SER A 196 22.11 -8.36 6.63
C SER A 196 22.80 -9.72 6.71
N ILE A 197 22.27 -10.65 7.50
CA ILE A 197 22.91 -11.95 7.71
C ILE A 197 22.35 -12.95 6.69
N ALA A 198 23.10 -13.03 5.59
CA ALA A 198 23.62 -14.29 5.06
C ALA A 198 22.67 -15.30 4.40
N LEU A 199 21.76 -14.88 3.54
CA LEU A 199 21.05 -15.82 2.64
C LEU A 199 21.14 -15.47 1.15
N SER A 200 21.98 -14.52 0.74
CA SER A 200 22.21 -14.25 -0.68
C SER A 200 23.66 -13.83 -0.92
N SER A 201 24.48 -14.79 -1.35
CA SER A 201 25.86 -14.65 -1.81
C SER A 201 26.00 -13.91 -3.15
N SER A 202 25.10 -12.97 -3.45
CA SER A 202 25.17 -12.09 -4.62
C SER A 202 25.17 -10.64 -4.16
N SER A 203 26.13 -9.85 -4.64
CA SER A 203 26.53 -8.51 -4.21
C SER A 203 25.48 -7.38 -4.39
N THR A 204 24.19 -7.69 -4.34
CA THR A 204 23.12 -6.71 -4.43
C THR A 204 22.88 -6.09 -3.05
N LYS A 205 23.27 -4.82 -2.92
CA LYS A 205 23.02 -3.94 -1.77
C LYS A 205 21.53 -3.99 -1.39
N THR A 206 21.14 -4.85 -0.45
CA THR A 206 19.75 -4.97 0.00
C THR A 206 19.38 -3.73 0.79
N THR A 207 18.45 -2.95 0.26
CA THR A 207 17.89 -1.80 0.95
C THR A 207 17.04 -2.27 2.14
N PRO A 208 17.15 -1.65 3.32
CA PRO A 208 16.30 -2.00 4.47
C PRO A 208 14.82 -1.86 4.09
N LEU A 209 13.98 -2.77 4.62
CA LEU A 209 12.55 -2.76 4.30
C LEU A 209 11.87 -1.51 4.86
N LEU A 210 12.26 -1.13 6.07
CA LEU A 210 11.70 0.00 6.80
C LEU A 210 12.83 0.85 7.37
N ASN A 211 12.71 2.16 7.23
CA ASN A 211 13.65 3.09 7.84
C ASN A 211 13.35 3.22 9.35
N LYS A 212 14.38 3.18 10.19
CA LYS A 212 14.26 3.36 11.65
C LYS A 212 13.54 4.66 12.02
N SER A 213 13.72 5.73 11.23
CA SER A 213 13.05 7.02 11.46
C SER A 213 11.53 7.00 11.26
N ARG A 214 10.98 5.91 10.70
CA ARG A 214 9.54 5.73 10.50
C ARG A 214 8.88 4.84 11.56
N ILE A 215 9.63 4.47 12.59
CA ILE A 215 9.11 3.75 13.76
C ILE A 215 9.00 4.74 14.90
N ILE A 216 7.79 4.89 15.43
CA ILE A 216 7.46 5.86 16.46
C ILE A 216 6.90 5.11 17.66
N TYR A 217 7.54 5.27 18.81
CA TYR A 217 7.06 4.73 20.07
C TYR A 217 6.21 5.77 20.80
N CYS A 218 5.11 5.34 21.38
CA CYS A 218 4.16 6.17 22.13
C CYS A 218 3.87 5.50 23.47
N GLN A 219 3.64 6.29 24.52
CA GLN A 219 3.21 5.80 25.84
C GLN A 219 1.71 5.99 26.07
N ASP A 220 1.08 6.92 25.36
CA ASP A 220 -0.34 7.26 25.53
C ASP A 220 -1.13 7.15 24.22
N GLU A 221 -2.40 6.74 24.33
CA GLU A 221 -3.33 6.72 23.19
C GLU A 221 -3.57 8.14 22.63
N MET A 222 -3.65 9.16 23.50
CA MET A 222 -3.85 10.54 23.09
C MET A 222 -2.67 11.08 22.28
N THR A 223 -1.45 10.78 22.72
CA THR A 223 -0.22 11.13 22.00
C THR A 223 -0.19 10.47 20.62
N LYS A 224 -0.61 9.20 20.54
CA LYS A 224 -0.75 8.48 19.27
C LYS A 224 -1.76 9.16 18.32
N ILE A 225 -2.94 9.55 18.82
CA ILE A 225 -3.94 10.29 18.03
C ILE A 225 -3.32 11.60 17.49
N GLN A 226 -2.66 12.38 18.35
CA GLN A 226 -2.04 13.65 17.95
C GLN A 226 -0.94 13.48 16.90
N ILE A 227 -0.08 12.46 17.04
CA ILE A 227 0.98 12.17 16.05
C ILE A 227 0.37 11.81 14.70
N VAL A 228 -0.67 10.96 14.69
CA VAL A 228 -1.34 10.57 13.44
C VAL A 228 -2.01 11.78 12.79
N GLN A 229 -2.77 12.56 13.56
CA GLN A 229 -3.51 13.73 13.06
C GLN A 229 -2.61 14.86 12.59
N SER A 230 -1.67 15.27 13.43
CA SER A 230 -0.96 16.55 13.28
C SER A 230 0.42 16.40 12.68
N SER A 231 1.12 15.30 12.97
CA SER A 231 2.52 15.13 12.54
C SER A 231 2.63 14.35 11.23
N LEU A 232 1.85 13.27 11.08
CA LEU A 232 1.97 12.37 9.94
C LEU A 232 0.96 12.67 8.83
N CYS A 233 -0.29 12.98 9.21
CA CYS A 233 -1.43 13.20 8.31
C CYS A 233 -1.52 12.11 7.22
N PRO A 234 -1.68 10.84 7.59
CA PRO A 234 -1.68 9.75 6.63
C PRO A 234 -2.98 9.71 5.84
N ALA A 235 -2.91 9.23 4.60
CA ALA A 235 -4.11 8.98 3.80
C ALA A 235 -4.87 7.74 4.30
N ILE A 236 -4.15 6.80 4.93
CA ILE A 236 -4.71 5.55 5.44
C ILE A 236 -4.10 5.28 6.81
N HIS A 237 -4.94 4.92 7.77
CA HIS A 237 -4.51 4.45 9.09
C HIS A 237 -5.03 3.03 9.35
N VAL A 238 -4.19 2.18 9.94
CA VAL A 238 -4.57 0.84 10.39
C VAL A 238 -4.46 0.79 11.91
N GLU A 239 -5.56 0.46 12.59
CA GLU A 239 -5.63 0.37 14.05
C GLU A 239 -6.09 -1.02 14.50
N GLY A 240 -5.41 -1.57 15.50
CA GLY A 240 -5.76 -2.87 16.13
C GLY A 240 -6.17 -2.78 17.60
N GLY A 241 -6.06 -1.59 18.20
CA GLY A 241 -6.18 -1.41 19.65
C GLY A 241 -4.92 -1.82 20.40
N CYS A 242 -5.05 -1.92 21.72
CA CYS A 242 -4.03 -2.44 22.62
C CYS A 242 -4.60 -3.61 23.44
N GLU A 243 -3.88 -4.08 24.44
CA GLU A 243 -4.20 -5.31 25.18
C GLU A 243 -5.61 -5.29 25.80
N LEU A 244 -6.01 -4.13 26.32
CA LEU A 244 -7.29 -3.95 27.03
C LEU A 244 -8.29 -3.08 26.26
N THR A 245 -7.88 -2.49 25.14
CA THR A 245 -8.73 -1.60 24.35
C THR A 245 -8.84 -2.11 22.92
N ASP A 246 -10.03 -2.00 22.36
CA ASP A 246 -10.29 -2.31 20.96
C ASP A 246 -9.79 -1.22 20.00
N GLY A 247 -9.20 -0.13 20.52
CA GLY A 247 -8.80 1.04 19.73
C GLY A 247 -9.97 1.96 19.34
N GLY A 248 -11.19 1.74 19.85
CA GLY A 248 -12.36 2.51 19.44
C GLY A 248 -12.23 4.02 19.70
N ASN A 249 -11.61 4.42 20.81
CA ASN A 249 -11.34 5.83 21.13
C ASN A 249 -10.39 6.47 20.11
N ILE A 250 -9.36 5.73 19.68
CA ILE A 250 -8.41 6.16 18.66
C ILE A 250 -9.15 6.36 17.33
N ILE A 251 -10.01 5.41 16.94
CA ILE A 251 -10.80 5.53 15.72
C ILE A 251 -11.69 6.78 15.74
N ARG A 252 -12.43 7.03 16.84
CA ARG A 252 -13.26 8.23 16.97
C ARG A 252 -12.43 9.51 16.85
N GLY A 253 -11.25 9.54 17.45
CA GLY A 253 -10.33 10.67 17.32
C GLY A 253 -9.89 10.89 15.88
N LEU A 254 -9.59 9.82 15.14
CA LEU A 254 -8.99 9.92 13.80
C LEU A 254 -9.99 10.11 12.65
N GLN A 255 -11.26 9.79 12.86
CA GLN A 255 -12.31 9.79 11.82
C GLN A 255 -12.42 11.11 11.03
N SER A 256 -12.18 12.26 11.64
CA SER A 256 -12.27 13.56 10.98
C SER A 256 -11.02 13.92 10.18
N SER A 257 -9.92 13.19 10.37
CA SER A 257 -8.58 13.56 9.89
C SER A 257 -7.96 12.59 8.88
N VAL A 258 -8.43 11.35 8.86
CA VAL A 258 -7.89 10.28 8.00
C VAL A 258 -8.95 9.84 7.01
N ASP A 259 -8.64 9.92 5.72
CA ASP A 259 -9.58 9.57 4.63
C ASP A 259 -10.09 8.13 4.74
N LYS A 260 -9.20 7.22 5.14
CA LYS A 260 -9.52 5.79 5.27
C LYS A 260 -8.90 5.19 6.53
N ILE A 261 -9.74 4.50 7.29
CA ILE A 261 -9.33 3.79 8.50
C ILE A 261 -9.64 2.31 8.31
N VAL A 262 -8.64 1.45 8.51
CA VAL A 262 -8.81 0.00 8.62
C VAL A 262 -8.73 -0.37 10.09
N TRP A 263 -9.86 -0.75 10.66
CA TRP A 263 -9.97 -1.17 12.04
C TRP A 263 -9.93 -2.70 12.13
N VAL A 264 -8.80 -3.22 12.58
CA VAL A 264 -8.59 -4.63 12.89
C VAL A 264 -9.15 -4.87 14.30
N THR A 265 -10.22 -5.65 14.39
CA THR A 265 -10.92 -5.90 15.66
C THR A 265 -11.26 -7.37 15.80
N THR A 266 -11.67 -7.80 16.99
CA THR A 266 -12.07 -9.20 17.20
C THR A 266 -13.43 -9.48 16.55
N ARG A 267 -13.67 -10.75 16.18
CA ARG A 267 -14.97 -11.22 15.67
C ARG A 267 -16.13 -10.83 16.59
N ARG A 268 -15.93 -10.95 17.90
CA ARG A 268 -16.94 -10.58 18.92
C ARG A 268 -17.28 -9.10 18.84
N ARG A 269 -16.27 -8.24 18.75
CA ARG A 269 -16.46 -6.80 18.64
C ARG A 269 -17.10 -6.42 17.32
N ARG A 270 -16.71 -7.05 16.21
CA ARG A 270 -17.40 -6.85 14.92
C ARG A 270 -18.88 -7.20 14.99
N ALA A 271 -19.25 -8.28 15.69
CA ALA A 271 -20.65 -8.65 15.86
C ALA A 271 -21.47 -7.60 16.63
N SER A 272 -20.83 -6.73 17.44
CA SER A 272 -21.52 -5.61 18.09
C SER A 272 -21.83 -4.45 17.13
N PHE A 273 -21.30 -4.45 15.90
CA PHE A 273 -21.65 -3.46 14.87
C PHE A 273 -22.80 -3.92 13.96
N ILE A 274 -23.46 -5.04 14.27
CA ILE A 274 -24.71 -5.44 13.61
C ILE A 274 -25.79 -4.47 14.07
N GLU A 275 -26.55 -3.87 13.15
CA GLU A 275 -27.55 -2.79 13.40
C GLU A 275 -28.45 -3.04 14.62
N ALA A 276 -28.84 -4.30 14.85
CA ALA A 276 -29.67 -4.69 16.00
C ALA A 276 -28.99 -4.55 17.38
N ASN A 277 -27.65 -4.52 17.43
CA ASN A 277 -26.83 -4.58 18.65
C ASN A 277 -25.82 -3.43 18.76
N ILE A 278 -25.95 -2.37 17.95
CA ILE A 278 -25.01 -1.25 17.98
C ILE A 278 -25.17 -0.50 19.31
N ASP A 279 -24.08 -0.48 20.08
CA ASP A 279 -24.00 0.28 21.32
C ASP A 279 -24.18 1.78 21.02
N HIS A 280 -24.89 2.51 21.88
CA HIS A 280 -25.21 3.93 21.65
C HIS A 280 -23.95 4.79 21.45
N LYS A 281 -22.84 4.42 22.09
CA LYS A 281 -21.54 5.11 21.96
C LYS A 281 -20.85 4.89 20.61
N ASP A 282 -21.27 3.87 19.86
CA ASP A 282 -20.69 3.49 18.58
C ASP A 282 -21.59 3.96 17.41
N GLN A 283 -22.76 4.53 17.71
CA GLN A 283 -23.60 5.21 16.73
C GLN A 283 -22.83 6.37 16.10
N GLY A 284 -22.65 6.33 14.78
CA GLY A 284 -21.88 7.32 14.04
C GLY A 284 -20.41 6.96 13.78
N MET A 285 -19.91 5.85 14.34
CA MET A 285 -18.56 5.40 14.00
C MET A 285 -18.46 4.81 12.58
N LEU A 286 -19.55 4.26 12.06
CA LEU A 286 -19.60 3.62 10.74
C LEU A 286 -19.72 4.70 9.65
N THR A 287 -18.59 5.28 9.26
CA THR A 287 -18.48 6.19 8.09
C THR A 287 -18.03 5.42 6.85
N ASP A 288 -18.27 5.98 5.66
CA ASP A 288 -17.88 5.35 4.39
C ASP A 288 -16.35 5.11 4.26
N GLY A 289 -15.54 5.79 5.09
CA GLY A 289 -14.08 5.64 5.16
C GLY A 289 -13.59 4.58 6.16
N LEU A 290 -14.48 3.99 6.97
CA LEU A 290 -14.12 3.00 7.98
C LEU A 290 -14.33 1.58 7.46
N GLU A 291 -13.26 0.79 7.46
CA GLU A 291 -13.28 -0.63 7.11
C GLU A 291 -13.03 -1.48 8.35
N LEU A 292 -13.99 -2.32 8.73
CA LEU A 292 -13.82 -3.27 9.84
C LEU A 292 -13.31 -4.61 9.30
N THR A 293 -12.22 -5.11 9.88
CA THR A 293 -11.61 -6.41 9.55
C THR A 293 -11.16 -7.16 10.80
N ASP A 294 -10.86 -8.46 10.68
CA ASP A 294 -10.51 -9.37 11.79
C ASP A 294 -9.01 -9.56 11.78
N SER A 295 -8.45 -9.57 10.57
CA SER A 295 -7.04 -9.60 10.28
C SER A 295 -6.71 -8.51 9.27
N LEU A 296 -5.52 -7.94 9.41
CA LEU A 296 -4.96 -7.03 8.40
C LEU A 296 -4.83 -7.73 7.03
N LEU A 297 -4.62 -9.05 7.02
CA LEU A 297 -4.51 -9.87 5.80
C LEU A 297 -5.83 -9.95 5.02
N ASP A 298 -6.97 -9.80 5.69
CA ASP A 298 -8.29 -9.85 5.05
C ASP A 298 -8.75 -8.49 4.53
N SER A 299 -8.03 -7.43 4.90
CA SER A 299 -8.35 -6.06 4.52
C SER A 299 -8.22 -5.83 3.02
N SER A 300 -8.92 -4.83 2.53
CA SER A 300 -8.80 -4.38 1.14
C SER A 300 -7.38 -3.89 0.80
N LEU A 301 -6.57 -3.49 1.79
CA LEU A 301 -5.16 -3.17 1.60
C LEU A 301 -4.36 -4.40 1.18
N ALA A 302 -4.62 -5.55 1.81
CA ALA A 302 -3.96 -6.80 1.47
C ALA A 302 -4.47 -7.38 0.15
N ARG A 303 -5.78 -7.32 -0.13
CA ARG A 303 -6.37 -7.83 -1.39
C ARG A 303 -5.87 -7.11 -2.63
N PHE A 304 -5.61 -5.81 -2.52
CA PHE A 304 -5.06 -5.02 -3.63
C PHE A 304 -3.63 -5.45 -4.02
N GLU A 305 -2.95 -6.24 -3.19
CA GLU A 305 -1.61 -6.77 -3.47
C GLU A 305 -1.62 -8.10 -4.25
N GLY A 306 -2.78 -8.61 -4.66
CA GLY A 306 -2.86 -9.85 -5.43
C GLY A 306 -2.23 -11.03 -4.69
N THR A 307 -2.22 -11.01 -3.35
CA THR A 307 -2.00 -12.24 -2.59
C THR A 307 -3.07 -13.21 -3.08
N PRO A 308 -2.71 -14.35 -3.70
CA PRO A 308 -3.68 -15.43 -3.80
C PRO A 308 -4.14 -15.65 -2.38
N VAL A 309 -5.44 -15.46 -2.12
CA VAL A 309 -6.04 -15.89 -0.87
C VAL A 309 -5.57 -17.34 -0.75
N VAL A 310 -4.71 -17.62 0.22
CA VAL A 310 -4.31 -18.98 0.52
C VAL A 310 -5.60 -19.62 0.98
N GLY A 311 -6.36 -20.17 0.03
CA GLY A 311 -7.43 -21.08 0.32
C GLY A 311 -6.76 -22.11 1.21
N HIS A 312 -7.25 -22.20 2.45
CA HIS A 312 -6.83 -23.20 3.40
C HIS A 312 -6.87 -24.53 2.63
N LEU A 313 -5.70 -24.99 2.19
CA LEU A 313 -5.52 -26.35 1.71
C LEU A 313 -5.68 -27.15 2.99
N GLU A 314 -6.91 -27.56 3.26
CA GLU A 314 -7.18 -28.68 4.14
C GLU A 314 -6.35 -29.84 3.59
N THR A 315 -5.20 -30.06 4.21
CA THR A 315 -4.49 -31.31 4.16
C THR A 315 -5.41 -32.37 4.75
N SER A 316 -6.30 -32.89 3.91
CA SER A 316 -6.88 -34.22 4.03
C SER A 316 -5.72 -35.21 3.93
N LEU A 317 -5.02 -35.40 5.05
CA LEU A 317 -4.18 -36.57 5.25
C LEU A 317 -5.13 -37.74 5.53
N ALA A 318 -5.22 -38.61 4.52
CA ALA A 318 -5.62 -40.00 4.68
C ALA A 318 -4.54 -40.78 5.45
#